data_AF-A0A1G2Z5H5-F1
#
_entry.id   AF-A0A1G2Z5H5-F1
#
_cell.length_a   1.000
_cell.length_b   1.000
_cell.length_c   1.000
_cell.angle_alpha   90.00
_cell.angle_beta   90.00
_cell.angle_gamma   90.00
#
_symmetry.space_group_name_H-M   'P 1'
#
loop_
_entity.id
_entity.type
_entity.pdbx_description
1 polymer ?
#
loop_
_entity_poly.entity_id
_entity_poly.type
_entity_poly.pdbx_seq_one_letter_code
_entity_poly.pdbx_strand_id
1 'polypeptide(L)'
;MQTQGSDAGVALEYLIQLANALDADPWFCMPHMATDDYIRSFAGVVKAQLKPGLKVYVEYSNECWNGIFAQARYCRDKGKQLGLSDNDFQTQLRYYSKRSVELFRIWEEVFGGTDRLVRVLAAQSANPWTSRQVMDFEEAYRHADVLGIAPYFGNALGDPKRQNEVAQMTVDQVLDKCAEYIEEGNKTVAEQSRIAKERGLRLVAYEAGQHLVGHGGAENNKTLEDLFHAANRHPRMKALYLDYLAGWKQNGGTLAVIFSSMGTWSKWGSWGLMEHHGQPISEAPKYQAVIEFLEANPRWW
;
A
#
# COMPACT_ATOMS: atom_id res chain seq x y z
N MET A 1 14.26 2.04 -25.51
CA MET A 1 13.29 0.99 -25.90
C MET A 1 12.37 0.80 -24.71
N GLN A 2 11.19 1.43 -24.71
CA GLN A 2 10.21 1.26 -23.64
C GLN A 2 9.49 -0.07 -23.89
N THR A 3 9.76 -1.08 -23.08
CA THR A 3 9.05 -2.35 -23.14
C THR A 3 8.09 -2.41 -21.97
N GLN A 4 6.80 -2.26 -22.27
CA GLN A 4 5.65 -2.61 -21.41
C GLN A 4 5.28 -1.61 -20.29
N GLY A 5 5.11 -0.35 -20.66
CA GLY A 5 4.56 0.69 -19.79
C GLY A 5 3.11 1.10 -20.06
N SER A 6 2.29 0.24 -20.70
CA SER A 6 0.80 0.18 -20.76
C SER A 6 0.40 -0.87 -21.83
N ASP A 7 -0.82 -1.37 -22.01
CA ASP A 7 -2.09 -1.20 -21.31
C ASP A 7 -2.32 -2.39 -20.36
N ALA A 8 -2.08 -2.13 -19.07
CA ALA A 8 -2.46 -2.94 -17.89
C ALA A 8 -1.44 -3.92 -17.27
N GLY A 9 -0.17 -3.98 -17.69
CA GLY A 9 0.83 -4.70 -16.90
C GLY A 9 2.25 -4.77 -17.46
N VAL A 10 3.18 -5.18 -16.59
CA VAL A 10 4.56 -5.56 -16.94
C VAL A 10 4.62 -7.09 -16.95
N ALA A 11 5.27 -7.69 -17.95
CA ALA A 11 5.44 -9.13 -18.00
C ALA A 11 6.20 -9.64 -16.78
N LEU A 12 5.78 -10.81 -16.29
CA LEU A 12 6.32 -11.43 -15.08
C LEU A 12 7.85 -11.62 -15.17
N GLU A 13 8.36 -12.00 -16.34
CA GLU A 13 9.78 -12.22 -16.58
C GLU A 13 10.58 -10.95 -16.34
N TYR A 14 10.07 -9.77 -16.71
CA TYR A 14 10.75 -8.50 -16.44
C TYR A 14 10.69 -8.11 -14.96
N LEU A 15 9.57 -8.38 -14.28
CA LEU A 15 9.47 -8.18 -12.83
C LEU A 15 10.50 -9.04 -12.08
N ILE A 16 10.64 -10.31 -12.48
CA ILE A 16 11.64 -11.24 -11.92
C ILE A 16 13.06 -10.79 -12.26
N GLN A 17 13.32 -10.39 -13.51
CA GLN A 17 14.63 -9.88 -13.92
C GLN A 17 15.03 -8.64 -13.12
N LEU A 18 14.10 -7.71 -12.89
CA LEU A 18 14.34 -6.53 -12.07
C LEU A 18 14.67 -6.91 -10.62
N ALA A 19 13.85 -7.78 -10.01
CA ALA A 19 14.11 -8.29 -8.65
C ALA A 19 15.50 -8.96 -8.55
N ASN A 20 15.85 -9.81 -9.52
CA ASN A 20 17.15 -10.46 -9.57
C ASN A 20 18.30 -9.46 -9.76
N ALA A 21 18.13 -8.43 -10.59
CA ALA A 21 19.16 -7.42 -10.83
C ALA A 21 19.42 -6.54 -9.61
N LEU A 22 18.36 -6.21 -8.87
CA LEU A 22 18.43 -5.37 -7.66
C LEU A 22 18.74 -6.17 -6.39
N ASP A 23 18.71 -7.50 -6.46
CA ASP A 23 18.79 -8.39 -5.28
C ASP A 23 17.72 -8.03 -4.24
N ALA A 24 16.50 -7.78 -4.72
CA ALA A 24 15.38 -7.29 -3.93
C ALA A 24 14.21 -8.30 -3.94
N ASP A 25 13.55 -8.46 -2.80
CA ASP A 25 12.38 -9.31 -2.66
C ASP A 25 11.17 -8.72 -3.40
N PRO A 26 10.60 -9.40 -4.42
CA PRO A 26 9.43 -8.88 -5.13
C PRO A 26 8.15 -9.01 -4.30
N TRP A 27 7.23 -8.07 -4.52
CA TRP A 27 5.84 -8.12 -4.06
C TRP A 27 4.90 -8.31 -5.24
N PHE A 28 4.15 -9.41 -5.23
CA PHE A 28 3.18 -9.73 -6.27
C PHE A 28 1.76 -9.67 -5.72
N CYS A 29 0.97 -8.74 -6.25
CA CYS A 29 -0.45 -8.60 -5.98
C CYS A 29 -1.25 -9.30 -7.08
N MET A 30 -1.93 -10.40 -6.74
CA MET A 30 -2.66 -11.21 -7.73
C MET A 30 -4.00 -10.58 -8.10
N PRO A 31 -4.42 -10.62 -9.39
CA PRO A 31 -5.74 -10.14 -9.79
C PRO A 31 -6.89 -10.86 -9.07
N HIS A 32 -7.92 -10.13 -8.64
CA HIS A 32 -9.07 -10.69 -7.92
C HIS A 32 -9.85 -11.77 -8.68
N MET A 33 -9.82 -11.77 -10.02
CA MET A 33 -10.46 -12.80 -10.85
C MET A 33 -9.49 -13.92 -11.30
N ALA A 34 -8.24 -13.91 -10.82
CA ALA A 34 -7.29 -14.95 -11.16
C ALA A 34 -7.76 -16.32 -10.68
N THR A 35 -7.74 -17.29 -11.59
CA THR A 35 -8.02 -18.70 -11.29
C THR A 35 -6.86 -19.32 -10.54
N ASP A 36 -7.11 -20.44 -9.87
CA ASP A 36 -6.06 -21.22 -9.19
C ASP A 36 -4.97 -21.67 -10.17
N ASP A 37 -5.34 -22.03 -11.41
CA ASP A 37 -4.39 -22.45 -12.44
C ASP A 37 -3.48 -21.31 -12.89
N TYR A 38 -4.01 -20.09 -13.01
CA TYR A 38 -3.20 -18.91 -13.29
C TYR A 38 -2.21 -18.64 -12.15
N ILE A 39 -2.69 -18.66 -10.90
CA ILE A 39 -1.86 -18.42 -9.71
C ILE A 39 -0.75 -19.49 -9.62
N ARG A 40 -1.10 -20.76 -9.83
CA ARG A 40 -0.14 -21.88 -9.81
C ARG A 40 0.93 -21.74 -10.90
N SER A 41 0.51 -21.38 -12.11
CA SER A 41 1.43 -21.16 -13.23
C SER A 41 2.35 -19.96 -12.98
N PHE A 42 1.82 -18.86 -12.46
CA PHE A 42 2.58 -17.67 -12.07
C PHE A 42 3.63 -18.02 -11.02
N ALA A 43 3.23 -18.69 -9.94
CA ALA A 43 4.14 -19.12 -8.87
C ALA A 43 5.23 -20.07 -9.41
N GLY A 44 4.89 -20.93 -10.37
CA GLY A 44 5.84 -21.86 -11.02
C GLY A 44 6.95 -21.11 -11.77
N VAL A 45 6.59 -20.08 -12.53
CA VAL A 45 7.55 -19.22 -13.23
C VAL A 45 8.45 -18.48 -12.24
N VAL A 46 7.87 -17.90 -11.18
CA VAL A 46 8.65 -17.21 -10.13
C VAL A 46 9.63 -18.17 -9.45
N LYS A 47 9.18 -19.37 -9.04
CA LYS A 47 10.06 -20.36 -8.41
C LYS A 47 11.23 -20.74 -9.31
N ALA A 48 10.99 -20.90 -10.61
CA ALA A 48 12.00 -21.33 -11.57
C ALA A 48 13.04 -20.24 -11.88
N GLN A 49 12.65 -18.96 -11.88
CA GLN A 49 13.49 -17.87 -12.39
C GLN A 49 14.01 -16.90 -11.32
N LEU A 50 13.35 -16.78 -10.17
CA LEU A 50 13.77 -15.88 -9.10
C LEU A 50 14.95 -16.48 -8.32
N LYS A 51 16.02 -15.69 -8.14
CA LYS A 51 17.22 -16.06 -7.37
C LYS A 51 16.86 -16.77 -6.06
N PRO A 52 17.45 -17.95 -5.74
CA PRO A 52 17.04 -18.77 -4.59
C PRO A 52 17.06 -18.09 -3.21
N GLY A 53 17.90 -17.07 -3.02
CA GLY A 53 18.01 -16.33 -1.75
C GLY A 53 16.91 -15.31 -1.50
N LEU A 54 16.15 -14.93 -2.53
CA LEU A 54 15.09 -13.92 -2.42
C LEU A 54 13.78 -14.52 -1.91
N LYS A 55 13.06 -13.74 -1.08
CA LYS A 55 11.69 -14.01 -0.64
C LYS A 55 10.67 -13.41 -1.61
N VAL A 56 9.42 -13.84 -1.52
CA VAL A 56 8.32 -13.34 -2.34
C VAL A 56 7.16 -12.90 -1.45
N TYR A 57 6.82 -11.62 -1.50
CA TYR A 57 5.59 -11.12 -0.88
C TYR A 57 4.41 -11.45 -1.79
N VAL A 58 3.40 -12.14 -1.26
CA VAL A 58 2.22 -12.57 -2.01
C VAL A 58 0.95 -12.03 -1.38
N GLU A 59 0.14 -11.35 -2.18
CA GLU A 59 -1.08 -10.68 -1.77
C GLU A 59 -2.22 -10.99 -2.74
N TYR A 60 -3.42 -11.21 -2.22
CA TYR A 60 -4.62 -11.37 -3.04
C TYR A 60 -5.29 -10.01 -3.32
N SER A 61 -4.97 -9.36 -4.45
CA SER A 61 -5.63 -8.15 -4.96
C SER A 61 -5.61 -6.90 -4.06
N ASN A 62 -5.41 -5.74 -4.69
CA ASN A 62 -5.26 -4.48 -3.98
C ASN A 62 -6.58 -3.97 -3.37
N GLU A 63 -6.53 -3.43 -2.16
CA GLU A 63 -7.63 -2.71 -1.49
C GLU A 63 -9.03 -3.33 -1.65
N CYS A 64 -9.17 -4.64 -1.42
CA CYS A 64 -10.47 -5.31 -1.45
C CYS A 64 -11.44 -4.82 -0.34
N TRP A 65 -11.00 -3.93 0.55
CA TRP A 65 -11.84 -3.18 1.51
C TRP A 65 -12.45 -1.90 0.91
N ASN A 66 -11.88 -1.35 -0.17
CA ASN A 66 -12.24 -0.04 -0.70
C ASN A 66 -13.33 -0.15 -1.79
N GLY A 67 -14.56 0.22 -1.43
CA GLY A 67 -15.74 0.07 -2.28
C GLY A 67 -15.73 0.84 -3.61
N ILE A 68 -14.81 1.79 -3.80
CA ILE A 68 -14.63 2.47 -5.09
C ILE A 68 -14.14 1.50 -6.17
N PHE A 69 -13.36 0.48 -5.79
CA PHE A 69 -12.76 -0.44 -6.73
C PHE A 69 -13.63 -1.67 -7.04
N ALA A 70 -13.46 -2.22 -8.24
CA ALA A 70 -14.24 -3.37 -8.70
C ALA A 70 -13.95 -4.63 -7.89
N GLN A 71 -12.71 -4.84 -7.47
CA GLN A 71 -12.31 -6.00 -6.66
C GLN A 71 -12.99 -6.05 -5.30
N ALA A 72 -13.26 -4.90 -4.67
CA ALA A 72 -14.01 -4.86 -3.42
C ALA A 72 -15.45 -5.32 -3.63
N ARG A 73 -16.11 -4.84 -4.69
CA ARG A 73 -17.47 -5.29 -5.06
C ARG A 73 -17.50 -6.78 -5.41
N TYR A 74 -16.49 -7.27 -6.14
CA TYR A 74 -16.32 -8.69 -6.43
C TYR A 74 -16.23 -9.52 -5.15
N CYS A 75 -15.41 -9.10 -4.18
CA CYS A 75 -15.26 -9.79 -2.91
C CYS A 75 -16.56 -9.81 -2.11
N ARG A 76 -17.30 -8.69 -2.08
CA ARG A 76 -18.62 -8.61 -1.46
C ARG A 76 -19.58 -9.62 -2.09
N ASP A 77 -19.69 -9.62 -3.42
CA ASP A 77 -20.69 -10.42 -4.12
C ASP A 77 -20.38 -11.92 -3.99
N LYS A 78 -19.09 -12.31 -4.00
CA LYS A 78 -18.66 -13.68 -3.69
C LYS A 78 -18.90 -14.06 -2.23
N GLY A 79 -18.60 -13.16 -1.29
CA GLY A 79 -18.90 -13.37 0.12
C GLY A 79 -20.39 -13.60 0.38
N LYS A 80 -21.27 -12.85 -0.30
CA LYS A 80 -22.73 -13.05 -0.26
C LYS A 80 -23.15 -14.42 -0.82
N GLN A 81 -22.61 -14.83 -1.96
CA GLN A 81 -22.89 -16.13 -2.56
C GLN A 81 -22.52 -17.29 -1.61
N LEU A 82 -21.49 -17.11 -0.79
CA LEU A 82 -21.02 -18.09 0.19
C LEU A 82 -21.66 -17.93 1.58
N GLY A 83 -22.50 -16.92 1.80
CA GLY A 83 -23.15 -16.67 3.09
C GLY A 83 -22.17 -16.35 4.23
N LEU A 84 -21.06 -15.65 3.95
CA LEU A 84 -19.99 -15.45 4.96
C LEU A 84 -20.37 -14.49 6.09
N SER A 85 -21.39 -13.66 5.91
CA SER A 85 -21.98 -12.75 6.91
C SER A 85 -23.25 -12.09 6.35
N ASP A 86 -24.15 -11.67 7.24
CA ASP A 86 -25.33 -10.84 6.91
C ASP A 86 -24.98 -9.35 6.69
N ASN A 87 -23.76 -8.93 7.03
CA ASN A 87 -23.27 -7.57 6.78
C ASN A 87 -22.41 -7.51 5.51
N ASP A 88 -22.80 -6.66 4.56
CA ASP A 88 -22.12 -6.49 3.26
C ASP A 88 -20.62 -6.18 3.37
N PHE A 89 -20.23 -5.30 4.30
CA PHE A 89 -18.81 -4.95 4.41
C PHE A 89 -18.01 -6.06 5.08
N GLN A 90 -18.59 -6.72 6.09
CA GLN A 90 -17.96 -7.87 6.72
C GLN A 90 -17.82 -9.05 5.75
N THR A 91 -18.85 -9.35 4.93
CA THR A 91 -18.81 -10.46 3.97
C THR A 91 -17.74 -10.23 2.90
N GLN A 92 -17.55 -8.97 2.48
CA GLN A 92 -16.45 -8.56 1.59
C GLN A 92 -15.07 -8.86 2.18
N LEU A 93 -14.83 -8.45 3.43
CA LEU A 93 -13.55 -8.67 4.13
C LEU A 93 -13.30 -10.16 4.40
N ARG A 94 -14.34 -10.92 4.76
CA ARG A 94 -14.24 -12.37 5.00
C ARG A 94 -13.93 -13.14 3.74
N TYR A 95 -14.52 -12.77 2.60
CA TYR A 95 -14.16 -13.38 1.32
C TYR A 95 -12.70 -13.10 0.95
N TYR A 96 -12.24 -11.85 1.11
CA TYR A 96 -10.83 -11.50 0.91
C TYR A 96 -9.90 -12.37 1.77
N SER A 97 -10.20 -12.49 3.06
CA SER A 97 -9.43 -13.30 4.01
C SER A 97 -9.34 -14.76 3.55
N LYS A 98 -10.50 -15.36 3.26
CA LYS A 98 -10.58 -16.75 2.78
C LYS A 98 -9.75 -16.96 1.52
N ARG A 99 -9.94 -16.08 0.53
CA ARG A 99 -9.28 -16.22 -0.76
C ARG A 99 -7.77 -15.97 -0.69
N SER A 100 -7.32 -15.13 0.24
CA SER A 100 -5.90 -14.94 0.53
C SER A 100 -5.26 -16.24 1.03
N VAL A 101 -5.91 -16.93 1.98
CA VAL A 101 -5.40 -18.22 2.50
C VAL A 101 -5.37 -19.31 1.43
N GLU A 102 -6.39 -19.38 0.57
CA GLU A 102 -6.39 -20.29 -0.59
C GLU A 102 -5.22 -20.01 -1.54
N LEU A 103 -4.95 -18.74 -1.85
CA LEU A 103 -3.80 -18.32 -2.64
C LEU A 103 -2.48 -18.73 -1.97
N PHE A 104 -2.33 -18.52 -0.66
CA PHE A 104 -1.11 -18.91 0.07
C PHE A 104 -0.83 -20.40 -0.04
N ARG A 105 -1.85 -21.25 0.08
CA ARG A 105 -1.71 -22.71 -0.07
C ARG A 105 -1.19 -23.09 -1.47
N ILE A 106 -1.69 -22.46 -2.53
CA ILE A 106 -1.20 -22.70 -3.90
C ILE A 106 0.29 -22.35 -4.02
N TRP A 107 0.70 -21.20 -3.47
CA TRP A 107 2.11 -20.80 -3.49
C TRP A 107 2.98 -21.75 -2.65
N GLU A 108 2.51 -22.16 -1.48
CA GLU A 108 3.20 -23.12 -0.61
C GLU A 108 3.40 -24.48 -1.30
N GLU A 109 2.37 -25.01 -1.97
CA GLU A 109 2.45 -26.24 -2.77
C GLU A 109 3.49 -26.13 -3.88
N VAL A 110 3.47 -25.02 -4.63
CA VAL A 110 4.42 -24.80 -5.72
C VAL A 110 5.84 -24.67 -5.19
N PHE A 111 6.05 -23.92 -4.11
CA PHE A 111 7.37 -23.70 -3.52
C PHE A 111 7.89 -24.90 -2.73
N GLY A 112 7.01 -25.78 -2.25
CA GLY A 112 7.35 -26.91 -1.40
C GLY A 112 7.53 -26.52 0.07
N GLY A 113 6.91 -25.41 0.50
CA GLY A 113 7.04 -24.83 1.83
C GLY A 113 6.92 -23.32 1.84
N THR A 114 7.02 -22.72 3.03
CA THR A 114 6.87 -21.28 3.26
C THR A 114 8.19 -20.52 3.32
N ASP A 115 9.33 -21.22 3.32
CA ASP A 115 10.65 -20.60 3.57
C ASP A 115 10.95 -19.41 2.66
N ARG A 116 10.43 -19.37 1.43
CA ARG A 116 10.64 -18.28 0.48
C ARG A 116 9.45 -17.33 0.32
N LEU A 117 8.43 -17.46 1.15
CA LEU A 117 7.18 -16.71 1.02
C LEU A 117 7.01 -15.72 2.18
N VAL A 118 6.39 -14.59 1.88
CA VAL A 118 5.84 -13.65 2.86
C VAL A 118 4.37 -13.45 2.49
N ARG A 119 3.47 -14.07 3.25
CA ARG A 119 2.04 -14.13 2.98
C ARG A 119 1.34 -12.92 3.60
N VAL A 120 0.74 -12.08 2.77
CA VAL A 120 0.22 -10.76 3.15
C VAL A 120 -1.30 -10.77 3.26
N LEU A 121 -1.82 -10.48 4.46
CA LEU A 121 -3.22 -10.08 4.64
C LEU A 121 -3.28 -8.55 4.63
N ALA A 122 -3.99 -7.95 3.69
CA ALA A 122 -4.13 -6.50 3.55
C ALA A 122 -5.45 -5.97 4.13
N ALA A 123 -5.41 -4.77 4.70
CA ALA A 123 -6.54 -4.12 5.35
C ALA A 123 -6.50 -2.59 5.22
N GLN A 124 -7.56 -1.94 5.68
CA GLN A 124 -7.67 -0.48 5.71
C GLN A 124 -6.92 0.08 6.93
N SER A 125 -5.95 0.97 6.70
CA SER A 125 -5.17 1.58 7.79
C SER A 125 -6.04 2.27 8.83
N ALA A 126 -6.90 3.20 8.39
CA ALA A 126 -7.74 4.03 9.24
C ALA A 126 -8.85 3.27 10.00
N ASN A 127 -9.02 1.97 9.76
CA ASN A 127 -10.06 1.17 10.39
C ASN A 127 -9.50 -0.19 10.87
N PRO A 128 -8.94 -0.26 12.10
CA PRO A 128 -8.41 -1.50 12.67
C PRO A 128 -9.41 -2.65 12.81
N TRP A 129 -10.72 -2.36 12.76
CA TRP A 129 -11.72 -3.42 12.69
C TRP A 129 -11.59 -4.25 11.41
N THR A 130 -11.24 -3.64 10.28
CA THR A 130 -11.01 -4.36 9.02
C THR A 130 -9.86 -5.35 9.14
N SER A 131 -8.75 -4.92 9.75
CA SER A 131 -7.60 -5.78 10.05
C SER A 131 -7.99 -6.99 10.91
N ARG A 132 -8.80 -6.79 11.96
CA ARG A 132 -9.33 -7.92 12.77
C ARG A 132 -10.19 -8.85 11.92
N GLN A 133 -11.09 -8.32 11.07
CA GLN A 133 -11.91 -9.18 10.21
C GLN A 133 -11.08 -10.04 9.28
N VAL A 134 -10.04 -9.48 8.63
CA VAL A 134 -9.24 -10.23 7.65
C VAL A 134 -8.31 -11.23 8.32
N MET A 135 -7.79 -10.93 9.51
CA MET A 135 -6.90 -11.82 10.24
C MET A 135 -7.64 -12.96 10.95
N ASP A 136 -8.79 -12.67 11.57
CA ASP A 136 -9.46 -13.63 12.48
C ASP A 136 -10.44 -14.56 11.77
N PHE A 137 -10.92 -14.19 10.59
CA PHE A 137 -11.84 -15.04 9.85
C PHE A 137 -11.15 -16.37 9.48
N GLU A 138 -11.76 -17.49 9.90
CA GLU A 138 -11.19 -18.84 9.76
C GLU A 138 -9.73 -18.96 10.25
N GLU A 139 -9.35 -18.16 11.27
CA GLU A 139 -7.98 -18.08 11.80
C GLU A 139 -6.90 -17.82 10.72
N ALA A 140 -7.21 -17.02 9.71
CA ALA A 140 -6.30 -16.71 8.59
C ALA A 140 -4.90 -16.23 9.04
N TYR A 141 -4.79 -15.58 10.20
CA TYR A 141 -3.51 -15.17 10.78
C TYR A 141 -2.52 -16.33 10.98
N ARG A 142 -2.98 -17.57 11.18
CA ARG A 142 -2.11 -18.75 11.29
C ARG A 142 -1.43 -19.12 9.97
N HIS A 143 -1.92 -18.59 8.86
CA HIS A 143 -1.46 -18.87 7.50
C HIS A 143 -0.83 -17.63 6.85
N ALA A 144 -0.59 -16.56 7.60
CA ALA A 144 0.01 -15.32 7.10
C ALA A 144 1.29 -14.99 7.88
N ASP A 145 2.10 -14.10 7.31
CA ASP A 145 3.34 -13.64 7.94
C ASP A 145 3.29 -12.15 8.29
N VAL A 146 2.49 -11.38 7.55
CA VAL A 146 2.36 -9.93 7.75
C VAL A 146 0.92 -9.44 7.56
N LEU A 147 0.56 -8.41 8.33
CA LEU A 147 -0.58 -7.53 8.07
C LEU A 147 -0.09 -6.33 7.26
N GLY A 148 -0.65 -6.14 6.08
CA GLY A 148 -0.45 -4.97 5.23
C GLY A 148 -1.52 -3.90 5.45
N ILE A 149 -1.12 -2.63 5.58
CA ILE A 149 -2.03 -1.48 5.60
C ILE A 149 -1.57 -0.39 4.60
N ALA A 150 -2.43 0.60 4.32
CA ALA A 150 -2.08 1.78 3.52
C ALA A 150 -2.16 3.08 4.35
N PRO A 151 -1.12 3.44 5.12
CA PRO A 151 -1.17 4.55 6.08
C PRO A 151 -0.84 5.89 5.42
N TYR A 152 -1.71 6.38 4.54
CA TYR A 152 -1.56 7.71 3.96
C TYR A 152 -1.88 8.84 4.96
N PHE A 153 -1.22 10.00 4.82
CA PHE A 153 -1.60 11.23 5.54
C PHE A 153 -2.15 12.31 4.60
N GLY A 154 -3.03 13.18 5.10
CA GLY A 154 -3.54 14.34 4.35
C GLY A 154 -4.85 14.14 3.57
N ASN A 155 -5.37 12.91 3.45
CA ASN A 155 -6.60 12.61 2.68
C ASN A 155 -7.79 13.52 3.06
N ALA A 156 -7.96 13.83 4.35
CA ALA A 156 -9.07 14.65 4.83
C ALA A 156 -9.11 16.09 4.28
N LEU A 157 -7.98 16.60 3.76
CA LEU A 157 -7.91 17.91 3.12
C LEU A 157 -8.55 17.90 1.72
N GLY A 158 -8.65 16.72 1.09
CA GLY A 158 -9.29 16.51 -0.20
C GLY A 158 -10.81 16.34 -0.17
N ASP A 159 -11.44 16.46 1.01
CA ASP A 159 -12.87 16.21 1.19
C ASP A 159 -13.71 17.24 0.40
N PRO A 160 -14.65 16.79 -0.46
CA PRO A 160 -15.50 17.67 -1.26
C PRO A 160 -16.37 18.62 -0.44
N LYS A 161 -16.69 18.28 0.82
CA LYS A 161 -17.44 19.14 1.73
C LYS A 161 -16.62 20.33 2.25
N ARG A 162 -15.29 20.22 2.25
CA ARG A 162 -14.37 21.23 2.80
C ARG A 162 -13.49 21.88 1.73
N GLN A 163 -13.55 21.41 0.49
CA GLN A 163 -12.68 21.87 -0.60
C GLN A 163 -12.55 23.40 -0.73
N ASN A 164 -13.64 24.15 -0.54
CA ASN A 164 -13.63 25.61 -0.67
C ASN A 164 -12.94 26.29 0.51
N GLU A 165 -13.07 25.75 1.72
CA GLU A 165 -12.34 26.21 2.90
C GLU A 165 -10.85 25.91 2.76
N VAL A 166 -10.51 24.68 2.40
CA VAL A 166 -9.12 24.23 2.23
C VAL A 166 -8.44 24.98 1.10
N ALA A 167 -9.11 25.26 -0.01
CA ALA A 167 -8.55 26.02 -1.13
C ALA A 167 -8.19 27.49 -0.77
N GLN A 168 -8.65 28.01 0.37
CA GLN A 168 -8.24 29.32 0.89
C GLN A 168 -7.07 29.25 1.89
N MET A 169 -6.61 28.05 2.24
CA MET A 169 -5.45 27.88 3.10
C MET A 169 -4.16 28.30 2.39
N THR A 170 -3.21 28.76 3.17
CA THR A 170 -1.81 28.87 2.76
C THR A 170 -1.15 27.50 2.71
N VAL A 171 -0.03 27.39 1.98
CA VAL A 171 0.79 26.17 1.95
C VAL A 171 1.24 25.78 3.36
N ASP A 172 1.64 26.73 4.19
CA ASP A 172 2.05 26.45 5.58
C ASP A 172 0.92 25.86 6.42
N GLN A 173 -0.31 26.37 6.30
CA GLN A 173 -1.47 25.81 7.00
C GLN A 173 -1.80 24.38 6.57
N VAL A 174 -1.63 24.07 5.28
CA VAL A 174 -1.78 22.68 4.77
C VAL A 174 -0.72 21.78 5.39
N LEU A 175 0.54 22.22 5.44
CA LEU A 175 1.64 21.45 6.01
C LEU A 175 1.52 21.26 7.53
N ASP A 176 1.01 22.26 8.25
CA ASP A 176 0.69 22.15 9.67
C ASP A 176 -0.38 21.07 9.89
N LYS A 177 -1.42 21.04 9.06
CA LYS A 177 -2.44 19.97 9.11
C LYS A 177 -1.87 18.59 8.76
N CYS A 178 -0.93 18.49 7.83
CA CYS A 178 -0.24 17.23 7.57
C CYS A 178 0.52 16.74 8.80
N ALA A 179 1.19 17.62 9.55
CA ALA A 179 1.87 17.24 10.79
C ALA A 179 0.90 16.68 11.83
N GLU A 180 -0.26 17.33 12.03
CA GLU A 180 -1.33 16.83 12.90
C GLU A 180 -1.80 15.43 12.46
N TYR A 181 -2.05 15.22 11.16
CA TYR A 181 -2.48 13.92 10.64
C TYR A 181 -1.42 12.82 10.76
N ILE A 182 -0.13 13.16 10.70
CA ILE A 182 0.95 12.21 10.95
C ILE A 182 0.92 11.77 12.42
N GLU A 183 0.74 12.70 13.37
CA GLU A 183 0.64 12.38 14.79
C GLU A 183 -0.58 11.49 15.10
N GLU A 184 -1.74 11.81 14.52
CA GLU A 184 -2.94 10.98 14.64
C GLU A 184 -2.75 9.61 13.98
N GLY A 185 -2.11 9.57 12.81
CA GLY A 185 -1.77 8.36 12.08
C GLY A 185 -0.89 7.43 12.91
N ASN A 186 0.08 7.96 13.66
CA ASN A 186 0.94 7.18 14.55
C ASN A 186 0.15 6.39 15.60
N LYS A 187 -0.92 6.95 16.16
CA LYS A 187 -1.80 6.24 17.11
C LYS A 187 -2.49 5.05 16.44
N THR A 188 -2.92 5.22 15.19
CA THR A 188 -3.54 4.15 14.40
C THR A 188 -2.52 3.07 14.03
N VAL A 189 -1.32 3.46 13.60
CA VAL A 189 -0.22 2.52 13.30
C VAL A 189 0.16 1.71 14.54
N ALA A 190 0.23 2.34 15.71
CA ALA A 190 0.52 1.65 16.97
C ALA A 190 -0.53 0.57 17.29
N GLU A 191 -1.82 0.90 17.14
CA GLU A 191 -2.91 -0.07 17.32
C GLU A 191 -2.83 -1.20 16.30
N GLN A 192 -2.59 -0.89 15.02
CA GLN A 192 -2.43 -1.88 13.96
C GLN A 192 -1.25 -2.83 14.23
N SER A 193 -0.12 -2.28 14.69
CA SER A 193 1.07 -3.08 15.07
C SER A 193 0.77 -3.98 16.26
N ARG A 194 0.09 -3.45 17.29
CA ARG A 194 -0.31 -4.23 18.48
C ARG A 194 -1.17 -5.44 18.08
N ILE A 195 -2.22 -5.21 17.29
CA ILE A 195 -3.18 -6.28 16.95
C ILE A 195 -2.58 -7.30 15.99
N ALA A 196 -1.65 -6.90 15.13
CA ALA A 196 -0.88 -7.81 14.28
C ALA A 196 0.06 -8.69 15.14
N LYS A 197 0.79 -8.09 16.07
CA LYS A 197 1.71 -8.79 16.99
C LYS A 197 0.99 -9.79 17.88
N GLU A 198 -0.20 -9.47 18.38
CA GLU A 198 -1.05 -10.40 19.14
C GLU A 198 -1.39 -11.69 18.36
N ARG A 199 -1.29 -11.66 17.03
CA ARG A 199 -1.53 -12.77 16.12
C ARG A 199 -0.25 -13.33 15.50
N GLY A 200 0.92 -12.90 15.97
CA GLY A 200 2.22 -13.32 15.46
C GLY A 200 2.60 -12.74 14.10
N LEU A 201 1.91 -11.69 13.63
CA LEU A 201 2.18 -11.05 12.35
C LEU A 201 3.03 -9.78 12.52
N ARG A 202 3.89 -9.49 11.54
CA ARG A 202 4.54 -8.16 11.42
C ARG A 202 3.60 -7.18 10.73
N LEU A 203 3.80 -5.90 10.97
CA LEU A 203 3.08 -4.83 10.26
C LEU A 203 3.92 -4.31 9.09
N VAL A 204 3.34 -4.29 7.89
CA VAL A 204 3.93 -3.70 6.67
C VAL A 204 2.97 -2.68 6.07
N ALA A 205 3.48 -1.77 5.25
CA ALA A 205 2.66 -0.92 4.40
C ALA A 205 2.79 -1.36 2.94
N TYR A 206 1.68 -1.79 2.32
CA TYR A 206 1.65 -2.14 0.89
C TYR A 206 1.62 -0.91 0.00
N GLU A 207 1.17 0.22 0.54
CA GLU A 207 1.27 1.55 -0.05
C GLU A 207 1.39 2.59 1.07
N ALA A 208 2.15 3.66 0.86
CA ALA A 208 2.41 4.68 1.88
C ALA A 208 2.79 6.03 1.27
N GLY A 209 2.61 7.10 2.07
CA GLY A 209 3.00 8.46 1.73
C GLY A 209 1.90 9.48 1.98
N GLN A 210 1.95 10.57 1.22
CA GLN A 210 0.97 11.66 1.28
C GLN A 210 -0.23 11.38 0.37
N HIS A 211 -1.40 11.93 0.74
CA HIS A 211 -2.66 11.91 -0.03
C HIS A 211 -3.26 13.31 -0.07
N LEU A 212 -2.51 14.28 -0.61
CA LEU A 212 -2.96 15.63 -0.93
C LEU A 212 -3.52 15.63 -2.36
N VAL A 213 -4.74 15.13 -2.49
CA VAL A 213 -5.51 15.15 -3.73
C VAL A 213 -6.99 15.29 -3.37
N GLY A 214 -7.74 16.03 -4.17
CA GLY A 214 -9.20 16.07 -4.02
C GLY A 214 -9.83 14.72 -4.38
N HIS A 215 -10.98 14.41 -3.80
CA HIS A 215 -11.74 13.22 -4.19
C HIS A 215 -13.24 13.52 -4.27
N GLY A 216 -14.00 12.64 -4.94
CA GLY A 216 -15.46 12.75 -5.02
C GLY A 216 -15.93 14.04 -5.71
N GLY A 217 -15.17 14.54 -6.69
CA GLY A 217 -15.43 15.78 -7.43
C GLY A 217 -14.46 16.90 -7.07
N ALA A 218 -13.90 16.91 -5.85
CA ALA A 218 -12.96 17.94 -5.40
C ALA A 218 -11.64 17.94 -6.19
N GLU A 219 -11.28 16.81 -6.83
CA GLU A 219 -10.15 16.76 -7.76
C GLU A 219 -10.28 17.75 -8.92
N ASN A 220 -11.50 18.21 -9.24
CA ASN A 220 -11.72 19.19 -10.31
C ASN A 220 -11.62 20.65 -9.83
N ASN A 221 -11.31 20.89 -8.56
CA ASN A 221 -11.06 22.22 -8.01
C ASN A 221 -9.60 22.62 -8.26
N LYS A 222 -9.37 23.47 -9.26
CA LYS A 222 -8.02 23.85 -9.69
C LYS A 222 -7.22 24.59 -8.61
N THR A 223 -7.87 25.44 -7.80
CA THR A 223 -7.21 26.15 -6.70
C THR A 223 -6.72 25.17 -5.63
N LEU A 224 -7.53 24.17 -5.31
CA LEU A 224 -7.14 23.10 -4.38
C LEU A 224 -5.98 22.25 -4.95
N GLU A 225 -6.06 21.88 -6.22
CA GLU A 225 -4.99 21.16 -6.93
C GLU A 225 -3.66 21.94 -6.85
N ASP A 226 -3.67 23.22 -7.20
CA ASP A 226 -2.47 24.08 -7.19
C ASP A 226 -1.89 24.23 -5.78
N LEU A 227 -2.74 24.38 -4.77
CA LEU A 227 -2.33 24.42 -3.37
C LEU A 227 -1.62 23.12 -2.94
N PHE A 228 -2.17 21.97 -3.32
CA PHE A 228 -1.58 20.66 -2.99
C PHE A 228 -0.28 20.38 -3.75
N HIS A 229 -0.17 20.81 -5.01
CA HIS A 229 1.09 20.75 -5.76
C HIS A 229 2.14 21.63 -5.09
N ALA A 230 1.79 22.86 -4.71
CA ALA A 230 2.70 23.77 -4.01
C ALA A 230 3.16 23.19 -2.66
N ALA A 231 2.27 22.58 -1.88
CA ALA A 231 2.62 21.91 -0.63
C ALA A 231 3.57 20.72 -0.86
N ASN A 232 3.38 19.92 -1.91
CA ASN A 232 4.26 18.80 -2.23
C ASN A 232 5.67 19.24 -2.67
N ARG A 233 5.84 20.41 -3.30
CA ARG A 233 7.17 20.97 -3.64
C ARG A 233 7.84 21.72 -2.49
N HIS A 234 7.08 22.06 -1.45
CA HIS A 234 7.59 22.86 -0.34
C HIS A 234 8.68 22.11 0.45
N PRO A 235 9.80 22.76 0.85
CA PRO A 235 10.88 22.09 1.58
C PRO A 235 10.44 21.38 2.86
N ARG A 236 9.42 21.90 3.57
CA ARG A 236 8.86 21.27 4.78
C ARG A 236 8.23 19.89 4.49
N MET A 237 7.88 19.57 3.24
CA MET A 237 7.42 18.22 2.88
C MET A 237 8.49 17.17 3.15
N LYS A 238 9.78 17.53 3.04
CA LYS A 238 10.89 16.65 3.44
C LYS A 238 10.80 16.30 4.93
N ALA A 239 10.63 17.32 5.78
CA ALA A 239 10.51 17.12 7.23
C ALA A 239 9.30 16.25 7.58
N LEU A 240 8.14 16.49 6.98
CA LEU A 240 6.94 15.68 7.20
C LEU A 240 7.15 14.21 6.82
N TYR A 241 7.83 13.92 5.70
CA TYR A 241 8.14 12.52 5.34
C TYR A 241 9.13 11.87 6.31
N LEU A 242 10.13 12.60 6.80
CA LEU A 242 11.04 12.09 7.82
C LEU A 242 10.30 11.76 9.12
N ASP A 243 9.44 12.66 9.59
CA ASP A 243 8.63 12.46 10.79
C ASP A 243 7.65 11.29 10.62
N TYR A 244 7.02 11.19 9.45
CA TYR A 244 6.12 10.09 9.09
C TYR A 244 6.83 8.73 9.09
N LEU A 245 8.00 8.62 8.46
CA LEU A 245 8.78 7.38 8.40
C LEU A 245 9.39 7.01 9.76
N ALA A 246 9.84 8.01 10.53
CA ALA A 246 10.29 7.81 11.90
C ALA A 246 9.14 7.30 12.78
N GLY A 247 7.94 7.90 12.66
CA GLY A 247 6.73 7.48 13.35
C GLY A 247 6.31 6.05 12.96
N TRP A 248 6.34 5.71 11.67
CA TRP A 248 6.11 4.34 11.18
C TRP A 248 7.03 3.33 11.86
N LYS A 249 8.33 3.63 11.89
CA LYS A 249 9.35 2.79 12.55
C LYS A 249 9.11 2.67 14.05
N GLN A 250 8.93 3.78 14.73
CA GLN A 250 8.74 3.82 16.19
C GLN A 250 7.50 3.06 16.65
N ASN A 251 6.43 3.09 15.85
CA ASN A 251 5.16 2.45 16.17
C ASN A 251 5.08 0.99 15.67
N GLY A 252 6.21 0.39 15.29
CA GLY A 252 6.33 -1.04 15.03
C GLY A 252 5.87 -1.48 13.65
N GLY A 253 5.87 -0.57 12.67
CA GLY A 253 5.92 -0.92 11.26
C GLY A 253 7.24 -1.61 10.90
N THR A 254 7.34 -2.15 9.69
CA THR A 254 8.59 -2.73 9.15
C THR A 254 8.79 -2.23 7.71
N LEU A 255 8.57 -3.07 6.69
CA LEU A 255 8.56 -2.66 5.30
C LEU A 255 7.46 -1.61 5.05
N ALA A 256 7.82 -0.52 4.34
CA ALA A 256 6.86 0.44 3.81
C ALA A 256 7.12 0.66 2.32
N VAL A 257 6.15 0.31 1.49
CA VAL A 257 6.18 0.56 0.06
C VAL A 257 5.63 1.96 -0.19
N ILE A 258 6.50 2.92 -0.52
CA ILE A 258 6.04 4.26 -0.94
C ILE A 258 5.40 4.14 -2.32
N PHE A 259 4.18 4.66 -2.45
CA PHE A 259 3.27 4.35 -3.57
C PHE A 259 3.89 4.49 -4.97
N SER A 260 4.73 5.52 -5.18
CA SER A 260 5.34 5.73 -6.49
C SER A 260 6.71 6.37 -6.38
N SER A 261 7.70 5.82 -7.07
CA SER A 261 9.05 6.39 -7.18
C SER A 261 9.06 7.63 -8.08
N MET A 262 8.38 7.58 -9.23
CA MET A 262 8.32 8.65 -10.21
C MET A 262 6.91 8.73 -10.82
N GLY A 263 6.39 9.93 -10.99
CA GLY A 263 5.14 10.15 -11.71
C GLY A 263 4.78 11.62 -11.82
N THR A 264 4.38 12.04 -13.02
CA THR A 264 3.90 13.40 -13.29
C THR A 264 2.65 13.67 -12.47
N TRP A 265 2.61 14.83 -11.83
CA TRP A 265 1.45 15.22 -11.04
C TRP A 265 0.31 15.67 -11.92
N SER A 266 -0.91 15.45 -11.43
CA SER A 266 -2.14 15.88 -12.08
C SER A 266 -3.22 16.11 -11.03
N LYS A 267 -4.43 16.42 -11.49
CA LYS A 267 -5.62 16.43 -10.64
C LYS A 267 -5.87 15.11 -9.91
N TRP A 268 -5.32 14.00 -10.42
CA TRP A 268 -5.42 12.67 -9.79
C TRP A 268 -4.34 12.42 -8.73
N GLY A 269 -3.52 13.42 -8.42
CA GLY A 269 -2.63 13.45 -7.28
C GLY A 269 -1.17 13.71 -7.62
N SER A 270 -0.40 13.98 -6.56
CA SER A 270 1.03 14.27 -6.60
C SER A 270 1.84 13.12 -6.02
N TRP A 271 1.66 11.91 -6.53
CA TRP A 271 2.10 10.70 -5.83
C TRP A 271 3.61 10.46 -5.84
N GLY A 272 4.24 10.57 -7.01
CA GLY A 272 5.65 10.21 -7.22
C GLY A 272 6.61 10.95 -6.28
N LEU A 273 7.61 10.26 -5.74
CA LEU A 273 8.71 10.87 -4.99
C LEU A 273 9.44 11.93 -5.83
N MET A 274 9.52 11.69 -7.14
CA MET A 274 9.95 12.64 -8.17
C MET A 274 8.86 12.77 -9.25
N GLU A 275 8.82 13.91 -9.93
CA GLU A 275 7.83 14.23 -10.98
C GLU A 275 8.23 13.65 -12.34
N HIS A 276 9.53 13.58 -12.62
CA HIS A 276 10.06 13.08 -13.88
C HIS A 276 11.49 12.56 -13.71
N HIS A 277 11.95 11.81 -14.72
CA HIS A 277 13.34 11.40 -14.79
C HIS A 277 14.27 12.62 -14.92
N GLY A 278 15.35 12.65 -14.14
CA GLY A 278 16.32 13.75 -14.16
C GLY A 278 15.90 15.00 -13.38
N GLN A 279 14.80 14.98 -12.61
CA GLN A 279 14.48 16.07 -11.68
C GLN A 279 15.66 16.28 -10.71
N PRO A 280 16.14 17.53 -10.51
CA PRO A 280 17.18 17.80 -9.54
C PRO A 280 16.77 17.31 -8.15
N ILE A 281 17.63 16.56 -7.46
CA ILE A 281 17.34 16.02 -6.12
C ILE A 281 16.95 17.15 -5.16
N SER A 282 17.61 18.31 -5.26
CA SER A 282 17.31 19.51 -4.46
C SER A 282 15.86 20.01 -4.58
N GLU A 283 15.17 19.67 -5.67
CA GLU A 283 13.77 20.06 -5.94
C GLU A 283 12.77 18.94 -5.63
N ALA A 284 13.24 17.76 -5.18
CA ALA A 284 12.42 16.60 -4.87
C ALA A 284 12.40 16.30 -3.36
N PRO A 285 11.67 17.08 -2.53
CA PRO A 285 11.74 16.97 -1.07
C PRO A 285 11.32 15.60 -0.54
N LYS A 286 10.34 14.95 -1.16
CA LYS A 286 9.89 13.60 -0.78
C LYS A 286 10.98 12.56 -1.05
N TYR A 287 11.61 12.62 -2.22
CA TYR A 287 12.73 11.75 -2.57
C TYR A 287 13.91 11.92 -1.59
N GLN A 288 14.29 13.17 -1.30
CA GLN A 288 15.33 13.47 -0.32
C GLN A 288 15.04 12.82 1.05
N ALA A 289 13.81 12.96 1.55
CA ALA A 289 13.42 12.37 2.84
C ALA A 289 13.52 10.84 2.84
N VAL A 290 13.04 10.18 1.78
CA VAL A 290 13.08 8.72 1.69
C VAL A 290 14.51 8.20 1.62
N ILE A 291 15.37 8.81 0.79
CA ILE A 291 16.78 8.40 0.69
C ILE A 291 17.50 8.63 2.02
N GLU A 292 17.33 9.80 2.64
CA GLU A 292 17.93 10.11 3.94
C GLU A 292 17.48 9.13 5.03
N PHE A 293 16.19 8.77 5.05
CA PHE A 293 15.69 7.76 5.98
C PHE A 293 16.31 6.38 5.73
N LEU A 294 16.44 5.95 4.47
CA LEU A 294 17.06 4.66 4.12
C LEU A 294 18.54 4.60 4.53
N GLU A 295 19.30 5.67 4.28
CA GLU A 295 20.70 5.78 4.65
C GLU A 295 20.91 5.75 6.17
N ALA A 296 20.01 6.41 6.93
CA ALA A 296 20.05 6.42 8.38
C ALA A 296 19.54 5.11 9.03
N ASN A 297 18.85 4.25 8.28
CA ASN A 297 18.19 3.05 8.79
C ASN A 297 18.45 1.81 7.91
N PRO A 298 19.70 1.39 7.70
CA PRO A 298 19.99 0.20 6.89
C PRO A 298 19.49 -1.06 7.60
N ARG A 299 18.63 -1.85 6.93
CA ARG A 299 18.17 -3.19 7.38
C ARG A 299 17.75 -3.26 8.84
N TRP A 300 16.91 -2.32 9.28
CA TRP A 300 16.55 -2.15 10.68
C TRP A 300 15.51 -3.15 11.23
N TRP A 301 14.94 -4.00 10.37
CA TRP A 301 13.88 -4.96 10.71
C TRP A 301 14.12 -6.31 10.03
#